data_AF-A0A2E6WTH4-F1
#
_entry.id   AF-A0A2E6WTH4-F1
#
_cell.length_a   1.000
_cell.length_b   1.000
_cell.length_c   1.000
_cell.angle_alpha   90.00
_cell.angle_beta   90.00
_cell.angle_gamma   90.00
#
_symmetry.space_group_name_H-M   'P 1'
#
loop_
_entity.id
_entity.type
_entity.pdbx_description
1 polymer ?
#
loop_
_entity_poly.entity_id
_entity_poly.type
_entity_poly.pdbx_seq_one_letter_code
_entity_poly.pdbx_strand_id
1 'polypeptide(L)'
;MSNTFSNKYIRSIDANRTLKDSIIKSIYSNRSRSRVSVTDLVSPMQSFYRRTRPDINPSMNKVQNMLAGTGFHDLFGQVISEEEFLEQLVEYQGVVGKIDIYDDIPIEIKTTSKIPSNLYKYRSSYFDQLGMYCAMTNETKGRLIIYERKNNNKYSKLKIIDVEFLNIEKIQQEIIEIRDDFKEALSTKDNSKLPKCEWFFQGCDYRSICRCKDMQDSSPLIMEDEIEIVERDDLIEEIKSYEMPQYSDTDKFIINDLVFPRKAILKRKSNQVKVNEESDYLFNNIYTLEKQGFRAALNDSLKYGFKEDYKTIEVRLESIIDKVDLLFDIPTILRTNSNSSMIDRNKLAEFFPHYFDRLAIECAIMNIQKGRLILYYDKIPNDKFMVYDVIFHSRDNILKESKHRLDLLENNAVHGDLPKCPPWMFKFCDFQSECACE
;
A
#
# COMPACT_ATOMS: atom_id res chain seq x y z
N MET A 1 -7.68 7.47 -32.88
CA MET A 1 -7.19 6.58 -31.80
C MET A 1 -5.78 6.15 -32.18
N SER A 2 -4.76 6.58 -31.43
CA SER A 2 -3.37 6.17 -31.69
C SER A 2 -3.24 4.69 -31.33
N ASN A 3 -3.15 3.82 -32.34
CA ASN A 3 -2.86 2.41 -32.12
C ASN A 3 -1.44 2.32 -31.56
N THR A 4 -1.29 1.81 -30.34
CA THR A 4 0.04 1.60 -29.76
C THR A 4 0.76 0.46 -30.44
N PHE A 5 2.08 0.49 -30.35
CA PHE A 5 2.92 -0.34 -31.20
C PHE A 5 2.78 -1.84 -30.89
N SER A 6 2.52 -2.20 -29.63
CA SER A 6 2.38 -3.60 -29.23
C SER A 6 1.10 -4.26 -29.72
N ASN A 7 0.05 -3.49 -30.05
CA ASN A 7 -1.27 -4.05 -30.36
C ASN A 7 -1.24 -5.03 -31.55
N LYS A 8 -0.43 -4.72 -32.58
CA LYS A 8 -0.21 -5.58 -33.75
C LYS A 8 0.64 -6.84 -33.47
N TYR A 9 1.19 -6.95 -32.26
CA TYR A 9 2.01 -8.08 -31.83
C TYR A 9 1.30 -8.95 -30.79
N ILE A 10 0.07 -8.62 -30.40
CA ILE A 10 -0.74 -9.44 -29.50
C ILE A 10 -1.40 -10.55 -30.30
N ARG A 11 -1.07 -11.80 -29.97
CA ARG A 11 -1.70 -12.99 -30.54
C ARG A 11 -3.00 -13.36 -29.81
N SER A 12 -2.97 -13.34 -28.49
CA SER A 12 -4.14 -13.63 -27.65
C SER A 12 -4.05 -12.94 -26.30
N ILE A 13 -5.23 -12.73 -25.69
CA ILE A 13 -5.40 -12.28 -24.31
C ILE A 13 -6.36 -13.29 -23.66
N ASP A 14 -5.85 -14.05 -22.69
CA ASP A 14 -6.57 -15.16 -22.07
C ASP A 14 -6.77 -14.90 -20.58
N ALA A 15 -8.02 -14.97 -20.12
CA ALA A 15 -8.32 -14.77 -18.70
C ALA A 15 -7.86 -16.00 -17.91
N ASN A 16 -7.08 -15.78 -16.85
CA ASN A 16 -6.55 -16.85 -16.02
C ASN A 16 -7.25 -16.87 -14.65
N ARG A 17 -8.40 -17.57 -14.61
CA ARG A 17 -9.22 -17.67 -13.39
C ARG A 17 -8.51 -18.42 -12.27
N THR A 18 -7.83 -19.53 -12.58
CA THR A 18 -7.12 -20.34 -11.58
C THR A 18 -6.08 -19.52 -10.84
N LEU A 19 -5.29 -18.72 -11.56
CA LEU A 19 -4.31 -17.84 -10.93
C LEU A 19 -4.97 -16.68 -10.17
N LYS A 20 -6.03 -16.09 -10.72
CA LYS A 20 -6.83 -15.08 -10.00
C LYS A 20 -7.30 -15.61 -8.64
N ASP A 21 -7.88 -16.80 -8.60
CA ASP A 21 -8.38 -17.42 -7.37
C ASP A 21 -7.23 -17.71 -6.39
N SER A 22 -6.06 -18.08 -6.91
CA SER A 22 -4.85 -18.33 -6.11
C SER A 22 -4.29 -17.03 -5.51
N ILE A 23 -4.29 -15.94 -6.28
CA ILE A 23 -3.90 -14.59 -5.82
C ILE A 23 -4.86 -14.09 -4.75
N ILE A 24 -6.18 -14.24 -4.96
CA ILE A 24 -7.17 -13.86 -3.95
C ILE A 24 -6.93 -14.64 -2.67
N LYS A 25 -6.71 -15.96 -2.78
CA LYS A 25 -6.38 -16.80 -1.63
C LYS A 25 -5.09 -16.35 -0.93
N SER A 26 -4.06 -15.94 -1.68
CA SER A 26 -2.79 -15.50 -1.10
C SER A 26 -2.92 -14.15 -0.36
N ILE A 27 -3.74 -13.25 -0.88
CA ILE A 27 -4.08 -11.99 -0.21
C ILE A 27 -4.84 -12.25 1.10
N TYR A 28 -5.69 -13.28 1.12
CA TYR A 28 -6.42 -13.68 2.33
C TYR A 28 -5.63 -14.55 3.30
N SER A 29 -4.57 -15.22 2.84
CA SER A 29 -3.75 -16.07 3.70
C SER A 29 -2.93 -15.22 4.65
N ASN A 30 -3.53 -14.83 5.77
CA ASN A 30 -2.81 -14.33 6.93
C ASN A 30 -1.88 -15.43 7.44
N ARG A 31 -0.62 -15.08 7.72
CA ARG A 31 0.29 -15.98 8.45
C ARG A 31 -0.37 -16.39 9.77
N SER A 32 -0.28 -17.67 10.12
CA SER A 32 -0.63 -18.13 11.46
C SER A 32 0.28 -17.42 12.47
N ARG A 33 -0.27 -16.48 13.24
CA ARG A 33 0.48 -15.79 14.30
C ARG A 33 0.62 -16.75 15.49
N SER A 34 1.85 -17.22 15.74
CA SER A 34 2.13 -18.07 16.89
C SER A 34 2.17 -17.28 18.20
N ARG A 35 2.69 -16.03 18.16
CA ARG A 35 2.87 -15.16 19.34
C ARG A 35 1.70 -14.21 19.53
N VAL A 36 1.39 -13.84 20.77
CA VAL A 36 0.37 -12.82 21.10
C VAL A 36 0.96 -11.45 20.80
N SER A 37 0.26 -10.62 20.03
CA SER A 37 0.70 -9.24 19.72
C SER A 37 -0.10 -8.18 20.47
N VAL A 38 0.42 -6.96 20.60
CA VAL A 38 -0.33 -5.79 21.10
C VAL A 38 -1.66 -5.61 20.36
N THR A 39 -1.65 -5.71 19.02
CA THR A 39 -2.89 -5.67 18.22
C THR A 39 -3.86 -6.81 18.53
N ASP A 40 -3.39 -7.93 19.10
CA ASP A 40 -4.31 -8.95 19.58
C ASP A 40 -5.05 -8.47 20.83
N LEU A 41 -4.31 -7.87 21.76
CA LEU A 41 -4.80 -7.44 23.08
C LEU A 41 -5.67 -6.19 23.05
N VAL A 42 -5.49 -5.30 22.07
CA VAL A 42 -6.36 -4.12 21.86
C VAL A 42 -7.75 -4.52 21.34
N SER A 43 -7.92 -5.73 20.80
CA SER A 43 -9.21 -6.24 20.33
C SER A 43 -9.29 -7.77 20.49
N PRO A 44 -9.23 -8.29 21.74
CA PRO A 44 -8.94 -9.69 22.02
C PRO A 44 -10.04 -10.61 21.54
N MET A 45 -11.30 -10.23 21.68
CA MET A 45 -12.42 -11.02 21.16
C MET A 45 -12.39 -11.14 19.63
N GLN A 46 -12.05 -10.06 18.90
CA GLN A 46 -11.90 -10.14 17.43
C GLN A 46 -10.69 -11.01 17.06
N SER A 47 -9.60 -10.87 17.79
CA SER A 47 -8.36 -11.63 17.60
C SER A 47 -8.54 -13.12 17.89
N PHE A 48 -9.38 -13.47 18.85
CA PHE A 48 -9.77 -14.85 19.18
C PHE A 48 -10.44 -15.51 17.98
N TYR A 49 -11.46 -14.86 17.41
CA TYR A 49 -12.13 -15.38 16.21
C TYR A 49 -11.22 -15.41 14.99
N ARG A 50 -10.34 -14.42 14.82
CA ARG A 50 -9.34 -14.44 13.74
C ARG A 50 -8.42 -15.65 13.80
N ARG A 51 -8.05 -16.10 15.00
CA ARG A 51 -7.19 -17.28 15.22
C ARG A 51 -7.96 -18.60 15.12
N THR A 52 -9.22 -18.63 15.56
CA THR A 52 -10.02 -19.87 15.65
C THR A 52 -10.94 -20.11 14.45
N ARG A 53 -11.25 -19.06 13.67
CA ARG A 53 -12.13 -19.07 12.50
C ARG A 53 -11.45 -18.43 11.27
N PRO A 54 -10.31 -18.99 10.80
CA PRO A 54 -9.64 -18.52 9.58
C PRO A 54 -10.48 -18.73 8.31
N ASP A 55 -11.58 -19.48 8.40
CA ASP A 55 -12.58 -19.63 7.34
C ASP A 55 -13.37 -18.35 7.05
N ILE A 56 -13.45 -17.43 8.01
CA ILE A 56 -14.19 -16.16 7.86
C ILE A 56 -13.23 -15.09 7.35
N ASN A 57 -13.37 -14.78 6.07
CA ASN A 57 -12.57 -13.76 5.40
C ASN A 57 -13.25 -12.39 5.41
N PRO A 58 -12.50 -11.29 5.67
CA PRO A 58 -13.01 -9.94 5.48
C PRO A 58 -13.48 -9.70 4.05
N SER A 59 -14.39 -8.75 3.85
CA SER A 59 -14.73 -8.30 2.49
C SER A 59 -13.50 -7.74 1.75
N MET A 60 -13.43 -7.90 0.42
CA MET A 60 -12.33 -7.33 -0.38
C MET A 60 -12.20 -5.81 -0.25
N ASN A 61 -13.29 -5.09 0.02
CA ASN A 61 -13.24 -3.66 0.32
C ASN A 61 -12.49 -3.38 1.64
N LYS A 62 -12.70 -4.21 2.66
CA LYS A 62 -12.00 -4.09 3.94
C LYS A 62 -10.52 -4.44 3.79
N VAL A 63 -10.20 -5.50 3.05
CA VAL A 63 -8.80 -5.85 2.71
C VAL A 63 -8.11 -4.71 1.97
N GLN A 64 -8.77 -4.08 0.99
CA GLN A 64 -8.23 -2.91 0.29
C GLN A 64 -7.89 -1.78 1.27
N ASN A 65 -8.82 -1.47 2.20
CA ASN A 65 -8.61 -0.40 3.18
C ASN A 65 -7.46 -0.70 4.15
N MET A 66 -7.27 -1.98 4.50
CA MET A 66 -6.17 -2.45 5.33
C MET A 66 -4.84 -2.32 4.58
N LEU A 67 -4.74 -2.82 3.35
CA LEU A 67 -3.53 -2.70 2.52
C LEU A 67 -3.16 -1.23 2.23
N ALA A 68 -4.16 -0.38 1.98
CA ALA A 68 -3.94 1.05 1.82
C ALA A 68 -3.42 1.71 3.11
N GLY A 69 -3.90 1.27 4.27
CA GLY A 69 -3.38 1.70 5.56
C GLY A 69 -1.93 1.25 5.77
N THR A 70 -1.64 -0.04 5.60
CA THR A 70 -0.29 -0.60 5.75
C THR A 70 0.71 0.11 4.86
N GLY A 71 0.46 0.18 3.55
CA GLY A 71 1.42 0.83 2.66
C GLY A 71 1.52 2.34 2.86
N PHE A 72 0.50 2.98 3.42
CA PHE A 72 0.62 4.37 3.85
C PHE A 72 1.60 4.51 5.02
N HIS A 73 1.49 3.66 6.04
CA HIS A 73 2.38 3.70 7.20
C HIS A 73 3.83 3.47 6.77
N ASP A 74 4.07 2.46 5.93
CA ASP A 74 5.41 2.13 5.42
C ASP A 74 6.06 3.33 4.73
N LEU A 75 5.37 3.94 3.76
CA LEU A 75 5.93 5.07 3.02
C LEU A 75 5.98 6.36 3.84
N PHE A 76 4.94 6.66 4.61
CA PHE A 76 4.90 7.87 5.42
C PHE A 76 5.99 7.84 6.50
N GLY A 77 6.17 6.70 7.17
CA GLY A 77 7.24 6.49 8.14
C GLY A 77 8.63 6.76 7.54
N GLN A 78 8.91 6.18 6.37
CA GLN A 78 10.18 6.41 5.64
C GLN A 78 10.44 7.87 5.26
N VAL A 79 9.41 8.71 5.14
CA VAL A 79 9.60 10.13 4.84
C VAL A 79 9.93 10.92 6.11
N ILE A 80 9.31 10.58 7.24
CA ILE A 80 9.38 11.41 8.46
C ILE A 80 10.35 10.86 9.53
N SER A 81 11.03 9.75 9.24
CA SER A 81 11.95 9.11 10.19
C SER A 81 13.03 8.30 9.47
N GLU A 82 14.09 7.96 10.21
CA GLU A 82 15.20 7.15 9.72
C GLU A 82 14.89 5.65 9.85
N GLU A 83 15.42 4.84 8.93
CA GLU A 83 15.17 3.39 8.86
C GLU A 83 15.45 2.67 10.20
N GLU A 84 16.42 3.15 10.99
CA GLU A 84 16.76 2.53 12.27
C GLU A 84 15.67 2.68 13.34
N PHE A 85 14.78 3.66 13.20
CA PHE A 85 13.67 3.93 14.13
C PHE A 85 12.32 3.39 13.63
N LEU A 86 12.25 2.92 12.38
CA LEU A 86 11.00 2.40 11.81
C LEU A 86 10.69 1.00 12.32
N GLU A 87 9.41 0.73 12.52
CA GLU A 87 8.87 -0.62 12.63
C GLU A 87 9.54 -1.48 13.73
N GLN A 88 9.84 -0.84 14.87
CA GLN A 88 10.62 -1.41 15.97
C GLN A 88 9.88 -2.54 16.68
N LEU A 89 10.53 -3.71 16.76
CA LEU A 89 10.01 -4.87 17.44
C LEU A 89 10.30 -4.78 18.94
N VAL A 90 9.25 -4.77 19.75
CA VAL A 90 9.35 -4.79 21.22
C VAL A 90 8.70 -6.05 21.78
N GLU A 91 9.21 -6.54 22.90
CA GLU A 91 8.64 -7.67 23.61
C GLU A 91 8.56 -7.38 25.10
N TYR A 92 7.39 -7.67 25.67
CA TYR A 92 7.16 -7.57 27.10
C TYR A 92 6.34 -8.76 27.54
N GLN A 93 6.88 -9.56 28.46
CA GLN A 93 6.14 -10.66 29.09
C GLN A 93 5.48 -11.61 28.05
N GLY A 94 6.19 -11.91 26.96
CA GLY A 94 5.70 -12.79 25.88
C GLY A 94 4.62 -12.19 24.98
N VAL A 95 4.37 -10.88 25.07
CA VAL A 95 3.57 -10.08 24.13
C VAL A 95 4.51 -9.34 23.20
N VAL A 96 4.21 -9.35 21.90
CA VAL A 96 5.02 -8.69 20.87
C VAL A 96 4.34 -7.41 20.38
N GLY A 97 5.07 -6.31 20.36
CA GLY A 97 4.66 -5.06 19.74
C GLY A 97 5.50 -4.76 18.51
N LYS A 98 4.92 -4.02 17.56
CA LYS A 98 5.65 -3.42 16.44
C LYS A 98 5.26 -1.95 16.41
N ILE A 99 6.17 -1.09 16.88
CA ILE A 99 5.94 0.35 16.97
C ILE A 99 6.24 0.96 15.61
N ASP A 100 5.33 1.76 15.05
CA ASP A 100 5.51 2.32 13.70
C ASP A 100 6.80 3.16 13.60
N ILE A 101 7.03 4.05 14.56
CA ILE A 101 8.30 4.78 14.72
C ILE A 101 8.67 4.83 16.21
N TYR A 102 9.91 4.51 16.56
CA TYR A 102 10.42 4.65 17.91
C TYR A 102 11.85 5.20 17.90
N ASP A 103 11.95 6.49 18.19
CA ASP A 103 13.20 7.24 18.40
C ASP A 103 13.32 7.55 19.90
N ASP A 104 12.84 8.72 20.35
CA ASP A 104 12.76 9.06 21.78
C ASP A 104 11.50 8.49 22.46
N ILE A 105 10.36 8.57 21.77
CA ILE A 105 9.06 8.14 22.29
C ILE A 105 8.36 7.22 21.27
N PRO A 106 7.52 6.28 21.69
CA PRO A 106 6.70 5.52 20.77
C PRO A 106 5.77 6.43 19.96
N ILE A 107 5.76 6.27 18.65
CA ILE A 107 4.87 6.96 17.73
C ILE A 107 4.04 5.93 16.97
N GLU A 108 2.73 6.09 17.02
CA GLU A 108 1.77 5.26 16.28
C GLU A 108 1.08 6.10 15.20
N ILE A 109 1.11 5.62 13.96
CA ILE A 109 0.46 6.24 12.82
C ILE A 109 -0.93 5.61 12.66
N LYS A 110 -1.95 6.40 12.33
CA LYS A 110 -3.31 5.91 12.09
C LYS A 110 -3.92 6.55 10.86
N THR A 111 -4.46 5.72 9.96
CA THR A 111 -5.28 6.19 8.84
C THR A 111 -6.77 6.00 9.12
N THR A 112 -7.58 7.05 8.95
CA THR A 112 -9.03 7.01 9.16
C THR A 112 -9.78 7.69 8.02
N SER A 113 -11.04 7.31 7.81
CA SER A 113 -11.93 8.00 6.86
C SER A 113 -12.44 9.35 7.38
N LYS A 114 -12.44 9.53 8.71
CA LYS A 114 -12.84 10.76 9.39
C LYS A 114 -12.21 10.81 10.77
N ILE A 115 -11.65 11.95 11.14
CA ILE A 115 -11.22 12.23 12.52
C ILE A 115 -12.47 12.65 13.32
N PRO A 116 -12.86 11.90 14.37
CA PRO A 116 -13.99 12.28 15.23
C PRO A 116 -13.66 13.51 16.07
N SER A 117 -14.70 14.24 16.51
CA SER A 117 -14.53 15.45 17.32
C SER A 117 -13.99 15.17 18.73
N ASN A 118 -14.38 14.03 19.33
CA ASN A 118 -13.75 13.51 20.53
C ASN A 118 -13.02 12.22 20.14
N LEU A 119 -11.69 12.26 20.10
CA LEU A 119 -10.91 11.12 19.62
C LEU A 119 -10.98 9.95 20.59
N TYR A 120 -10.77 10.20 21.88
CA TYR A 120 -10.77 9.18 22.91
C TYR A 120 -12.08 8.37 22.94
N LYS A 121 -13.23 9.05 22.98
CA LYS A 121 -14.55 8.41 23.03
C LYS A 121 -14.83 7.46 21.86
N TYR A 122 -14.36 7.79 20.66
CA TYR A 122 -14.68 7.03 19.45
C TYR A 122 -13.54 6.12 18.96
N ARG A 123 -12.33 6.28 19.51
CA ARG A 123 -11.11 5.57 19.11
C ARG A 123 -10.20 5.30 20.33
N SER A 124 -10.78 4.86 21.44
CA SER A 124 -10.01 4.55 22.66
C SER A 124 -8.92 3.50 22.40
N SER A 125 -9.17 2.56 21.47
CA SER A 125 -8.18 1.58 21.04
C SER A 125 -6.88 2.17 20.48
N TYR A 126 -6.88 3.42 20.00
CA TYR A 126 -5.65 4.09 19.57
C TYR A 126 -4.76 4.42 20.76
N PHE A 127 -5.38 4.85 21.87
CA PHE A 127 -4.70 5.14 23.13
C PHE A 127 -4.29 3.85 23.82
N ASP A 128 -5.15 2.82 23.85
CA ASP A 128 -4.80 1.50 24.40
C ASP A 128 -3.55 0.94 23.70
N GLN A 129 -3.49 1.01 22.36
CA GLN A 129 -2.34 0.53 21.60
C GLN A 129 -1.06 1.33 21.90
N LEU A 130 -1.13 2.67 21.85
CA LEU A 130 0.02 3.51 22.11
C LEU A 130 0.51 3.34 23.55
N GLY A 131 -0.40 3.33 24.53
CA GLY A 131 -0.07 3.17 25.94
C GLY A 131 0.54 1.81 26.23
N MET A 132 0.10 0.74 25.54
CA MET A 132 0.81 -0.54 25.61
C MET A 132 2.25 -0.42 25.13
N TYR A 133 2.52 0.27 24.01
CA TYR A 133 3.89 0.46 23.53
C TYR A 133 4.73 1.27 24.52
N CYS A 134 4.20 2.39 25.02
CA CYS A 134 4.82 3.17 26.10
C CYS A 134 5.16 2.31 27.33
N ALA A 135 4.23 1.46 27.76
CA ALA A 135 4.44 0.55 28.87
C ALA A 135 5.50 -0.53 28.62
N MET A 136 5.59 -1.02 27.38
CA MET A 136 6.61 -2.00 26.95
C MET A 136 8.00 -1.39 26.85
N THR A 137 8.11 -0.10 26.53
CA THR A 137 9.37 0.63 26.42
C THR A 137 9.74 1.40 27.70
N ASN A 138 8.87 1.37 28.71
CA ASN A 138 9.00 2.13 29.95
C ASN A 138 9.06 3.66 29.75
N GLU A 139 8.34 4.13 28.72
CA GLU A 139 8.15 5.55 28.44
C GLU A 139 6.78 6.00 28.95
N THR A 140 6.69 7.19 29.55
CA THR A 140 5.40 7.75 29.98
C THR A 140 4.72 8.55 28.89
N LYS A 141 5.43 8.86 27.79
CA LYS A 141 4.94 9.67 26.68
C LYS A 141 4.92 8.87 25.40
N GLY A 142 3.94 9.17 24.55
CA GLY A 142 3.87 8.66 23.20
C GLY A 142 3.17 9.66 22.28
N ARG A 143 3.22 9.41 20.98
CA ARG A 143 2.63 10.28 19.96
C ARG A 143 1.69 9.51 19.05
N LEU A 144 0.53 10.09 18.77
CA LEU A 144 -0.39 9.62 17.72
C LEU A 144 -0.36 10.58 16.54
N ILE A 145 -0.04 10.05 15.36
CA ILE A 145 -0.15 10.77 14.08
C ILE A 145 -1.36 10.21 13.31
N ILE A 146 -2.38 11.03 13.12
CA ILE A 146 -3.65 10.60 12.55
C ILE A 146 -3.91 11.30 11.22
N TYR A 147 -4.01 10.49 10.17
CA TYR A 147 -4.31 10.93 8.82
C TYR A 147 -5.77 10.65 8.44
N GLU A 148 -6.52 11.72 8.14
CA GLU A 148 -7.84 11.64 7.52
C GLU A 148 -7.71 11.54 6.00
N ARG A 149 -8.12 10.39 5.46
CA ARG A 149 -8.08 10.09 4.02
C ARG A 149 -9.01 11.01 3.23
N LYS A 150 -8.58 11.34 2.02
CA LYS A 150 -9.35 12.19 1.10
C LYS A 150 -10.62 11.46 0.61
N ASN A 151 -11.79 12.04 0.86
CA ASN A 151 -13.06 11.60 0.27
C ASN A 151 -13.73 12.74 -0.50
N ASN A 152 -14.12 12.48 -1.76
CA ASN A 152 -14.99 13.32 -2.61
C ASN A 152 -14.89 14.84 -2.35
N ASN A 153 -13.85 15.49 -2.89
CA ASN A 153 -13.62 16.95 -2.87
C ASN A 153 -13.29 17.61 -1.51
N LYS A 154 -13.04 16.85 -0.43
CA LYS A 154 -12.44 17.41 0.80
C LYS A 154 -10.92 17.32 0.80
N TYR A 155 -10.25 18.23 1.50
CA TYR A 155 -8.82 18.14 1.77
C TYR A 155 -8.54 17.06 2.81
N SER A 156 -7.44 16.33 2.66
CA SER A 156 -6.94 15.44 3.71
C SER A 156 -6.52 16.26 4.93
N LYS A 157 -6.60 15.67 6.12
CA LYS A 157 -6.22 16.32 7.37
C LYS A 157 -5.20 15.48 8.12
N LEU A 158 -4.25 16.15 8.75
CA LEU A 158 -3.34 15.55 9.71
C LEU A 158 -3.70 16.07 11.10
N LYS A 159 -3.69 15.19 12.09
CA LYS A 159 -3.80 15.55 13.50
C LYS A 159 -2.67 14.84 14.24
N ILE A 160 -1.91 15.60 15.02
CA ILE A 160 -0.81 15.07 15.83
C ILE A 160 -1.14 15.39 17.28
N ILE A 161 -1.07 14.38 18.13
CA ILE A 161 -1.24 14.55 19.58
C ILE A 161 -0.12 13.82 20.31
N ASP A 162 0.40 14.46 21.34
CA ASP A 162 1.20 13.78 22.36
C ASP A 162 0.26 13.33 23.48
N VAL A 163 0.54 12.14 24.02
CA VAL A 163 -0.21 11.52 25.10
C VAL A 163 0.76 11.19 26.22
N GLU A 164 0.51 11.72 27.42
CA GLU A 164 1.21 11.34 28.65
C GLU A 164 0.33 10.36 29.44
N PHE A 165 0.88 9.18 29.72
CA PHE A 165 0.22 8.12 30.47
C PHE A 165 0.63 8.21 31.93
N LEU A 166 -0.36 8.46 32.80
CA LEU A 166 -0.10 8.81 34.21
C LEU A 166 0.27 7.61 35.08
N ASN A 167 0.07 6.38 34.60
CA ASN A 167 0.32 5.14 35.35
C ASN A 167 0.74 3.98 34.43
N ILE A 168 2.04 3.94 34.10
CA ILE A 168 2.60 2.91 33.23
C ILE A 168 2.55 1.52 33.88
N GLU A 169 2.77 1.43 35.19
CA GLU A 169 2.76 0.15 35.92
C GLU A 169 1.38 -0.52 35.86
N LYS A 170 0.30 0.28 35.93
CA LYS A 170 -1.06 -0.24 35.72
C LYS A 170 -1.22 -0.80 34.31
N ILE A 171 -0.77 -0.08 33.28
CA ILE A 171 -0.86 -0.55 31.89
C ILE A 171 -0.06 -1.85 31.70
N GLN A 172 1.12 -1.96 32.31
CA GLN A 172 1.92 -3.19 32.31
C GLN A 172 1.16 -4.37 32.93
N GLN A 173 0.47 -4.15 34.04
CA GLN A 173 -0.36 -5.17 34.69
C GLN A 173 -1.54 -5.58 33.81
N GLU A 174 -2.24 -4.61 33.20
CA GLU A 174 -3.33 -4.86 32.25
C GLU A 174 -2.87 -5.69 31.04
N ILE A 175 -1.68 -5.42 30.48
CA ILE A 175 -1.07 -6.22 29.41
C ILE A 175 -0.94 -7.70 29.82
N ILE A 176 -0.50 -7.95 31.06
CA ILE A 176 -0.31 -9.31 31.59
C ILE A 176 -1.66 -10.02 31.74
N GLU A 177 -2.63 -9.35 32.36
CA GLU A 177 -3.96 -9.89 32.64
C GLU A 177 -4.70 -10.24 31.34
N ILE A 178 -4.79 -9.28 30.41
CA ILE A 178 -5.51 -9.49 29.15
C ILE A 178 -4.80 -10.51 28.24
N ARG A 179 -3.47 -10.62 28.33
CA ARG A 179 -2.69 -11.69 27.66
C ARG A 179 -3.06 -13.06 28.21
N ASP A 180 -3.17 -13.20 29.52
CA ASP A 180 -3.46 -14.49 30.16
C ASP A 180 -4.89 -14.92 29.87
N ASP A 181 -5.85 -14.01 29.97
CA ASP A 181 -7.24 -14.26 29.54
C ASP A 181 -7.31 -14.63 28.05
N PHE A 182 -6.56 -13.95 27.19
CA PHE A 182 -6.50 -14.26 25.76
C PHE A 182 -5.91 -15.64 25.47
N LYS A 183 -4.82 -16.02 26.16
CA LYS A 183 -4.20 -17.35 26.03
C LYS A 183 -5.10 -18.45 26.57
N GLU A 184 -5.74 -18.22 27.72
CA GLU A 184 -6.72 -19.15 28.29
C GLU A 184 -7.88 -19.34 27.33
N ALA A 185 -8.41 -18.25 26.76
CA ALA A 185 -9.49 -18.34 25.78
C ALA A 185 -9.10 -19.17 24.55
N LEU A 186 -7.90 -18.96 24.00
CA LEU A 186 -7.42 -19.74 22.86
C LEU A 186 -7.25 -21.23 23.19
N SER A 187 -6.76 -21.57 24.39
CA SER A 187 -6.51 -22.96 24.78
C SER A 187 -7.79 -23.73 25.12
N THR A 188 -8.73 -23.09 25.81
CA THR A 188 -10.02 -23.68 26.23
C THR A 188 -11.10 -23.56 25.16
N LYS A 189 -10.89 -22.69 24.15
CA LYS A 189 -11.89 -22.22 23.18
C LYS A 189 -13.07 -21.48 23.84
N ASP A 190 -12.92 -21.02 25.07
CA ASP A 190 -13.91 -20.21 25.78
C ASP A 190 -13.53 -18.73 25.78
N ASN A 191 -14.32 -17.89 25.12
CA ASN A 191 -14.10 -16.44 25.10
C ASN A 191 -14.88 -15.70 26.20
N SER A 192 -15.29 -16.40 27.26
CA SER A 192 -16.11 -15.90 28.38
C SER A 192 -15.55 -14.65 29.07
N LYS A 193 -14.23 -14.58 29.22
CA LYS A 193 -13.52 -13.48 29.91
C LYS A 193 -13.11 -12.33 29.00
N LEU A 194 -13.15 -12.49 27.68
CA LEU A 194 -12.67 -11.46 26.76
C LEU A 194 -13.64 -10.26 26.68
N PRO A 195 -13.13 -9.01 26.65
CA PRO A 195 -13.96 -7.81 26.58
C PRO A 195 -14.71 -7.65 25.25
N LYS A 196 -15.69 -6.75 25.25
CA LYS A 196 -16.53 -6.46 24.08
C LYS A 196 -15.72 -5.67 23.03
N CYS A 197 -15.84 -6.04 21.75
CA CYS A 197 -15.13 -5.32 20.69
C CYS A 197 -15.71 -3.92 20.43
N GLU A 198 -14.86 -2.89 20.39
CA GLU A 198 -15.19 -1.55 19.86
C GLU A 198 -15.81 -1.64 18.44
N TRP A 199 -15.27 -2.54 17.62
CA TRP A 199 -15.65 -2.72 16.22
C TRP A 199 -16.93 -3.53 15.99
N PHE A 200 -17.56 -4.09 17.03
CA PHE A 200 -18.69 -5.02 16.86
C PHE A 200 -19.82 -4.42 16.03
N PHE A 201 -20.25 -3.20 16.36
CA PHE A 201 -21.28 -2.46 15.63
C PHE A 201 -20.73 -1.61 14.47
N GLN A 202 -19.42 -1.62 14.25
CA GLN A 202 -18.72 -0.81 13.23
C GLN A 202 -18.18 -1.67 12.06
N GLY A 203 -18.75 -2.85 11.82
CA GLY A 203 -18.35 -3.74 10.71
C GLY A 203 -17.38 -4.85 11.09
N CYS A 204 -17.57 -5.47 12.27
CA CYS A 204 -16.87 -6.68 12.66
C CYS A 204 -17.28 -7.89 11.80
N ASP A 205 -16.30 -8.60 11.24
CA ASP A 205 -16.53 -9.76 10.36
C ASP A 205 -17.15 -10.95 11.10
N TYR A 206 -17.03 -10.98 12.43
CA TYR A 206 -17.52 -12.08 13.29
C TYR A 206 -18.88 -11.79 13.92
N ARG A 207 -19.56 -10.70 13.53
CA ARG A 207 -20.82 -10.26 14.15
C ARG A 207 -21.90 -11.35 14.19
N SER A 208 -21.93 -12.24 13.22
CA SER A 208 -22.91 -13.33 13.12
C SER A 208 -22.67 -14.49 14.10
N ILE A 209 -21.45 -14.63 14.63
CA ILE A 209 -21.06 -15.76 15.50
C ILE A 209 -20.58 -15.31 16.88
N CYS A 210 -20.35 -14.01 17.06
CA CYS A 210 -19.79 -13.44 18.29
C CYS A 210 -20.90 -12.98 19.24
N ARG A 211 -20.74 -13.29 20.53
CA ARG A 211 -21.65 -12.93 21.63
C ARG A 211 -21.57 -11.47 22.10
N CYS A 212 -20.71 -10.63 21.50
CA CYS A 212 -20.58 -9.22 21.89
C CYS A 212 -21.88 -8.42 21.81
N LYS A 213 -22.89 -8.89 21.08
CA LYS A 213 -24.22 -8.25 21.04
C LYS A 213 -24.85 -8.17 22.43
N ASP A 214 -24.66 -9.20 23.25
CA ASP A 214 -25.34 -9.39 24.52
C ASP A 214 -24.44 -9.05 25.72
N MET A 215 -23.22 -8.61 25.45
CA MET A 215 -22.26 -8.17 26.46
C MET A 215 -22.49 -6.70 26.84
N GLN A 216 -22.30 -6.40 28.12
CA GLN A 216 -22.16 -5.03 28.59
C GLN A 216 -20.94 -4.37 27.94
N ASP A 217 -20.99 -3.05 27.80
CA ASP A 217 -19.85 -2.29 27.30
C ASP A 217 -18.70 -2.44 28.29
N SER A 218 -17.55 -2.88 27.78
CA SER A 218 -16.31 -2.92 28.54
C SER A 218 -15.71 -1.52 28.58
N SER A 219 -15.16 -1.14 29.72
CA SER A 219 -14.28 0.02 29.79
C SER A 219 -13.07 -0.17 28.86
N PRO A 220 -12.52 0.92 28.29
CA PRO A 220 -11.20 0.90 27.68
C PRO A 220 -10.14 0.39 28.67
N LEU A 221 -9.00 -0.07 28.15
CA LEU A 221 -7.89 -0.52 28.99
C LEU A 221 -7.25 0.67 29.71
N ILE A 222 -7.16 1.80 29.02
CA ILE A 222 -6.65 3.06 29.56
C ILE A 222 -7.80 4.06 29.63
N MET A 223 -8.12 4.56 30.84
CA MET A 223 -9.22 5.50 31.04
C MET A 223 -8.85 6.94 30.65
N GLU A 224 -9.84 7.80 30.35
CA GLU A 224 -9.61 9.18 29.87
C GLU A 224 -8.94 10.04 30.95
N ASP A 225 -9.22 9.76 32.22
CA ASP A 225 -8.63 10.42 33.39
C ASP A 225 -7.23 9.89 33.74
N GLU A 226 -6.72 8.89 33.01
CA GLU A 226 -5.38 8.32 33.18
C GLU A 226 -4.40 8.83 32.11
N ILE A 227 -4.84 9.77 31.28
CA ILE A 227 -4.02 10.36 30.22
C ILE A 227 -4.14 11.87 30.17
N GLU A 228 -3.05 12.52 29.77
CA GLU A 228 -3.06 13.92 29.36
C GLU A 228 -2.80 14.00 27.85
N ILE A 229 -3.67 14.72 27.13
CA ILE A 229 -3.59 14.85 25.66
C ILE A 229 -3.23 16.30 25.32
N VAL A 230 -2.15 16.46 24.55
CA VAL A 230 -1.71 17.75 24.03
C VAL A 230 -1.73 17.73 22.50
N GLU A 231 -2.49 18.64 21.89
CA GLU A 231 -2.47 18.81 20.43
C GLU A 231 -1.16 19.48 19.99
N ARG A 232 -0.52 18.93 18.96
CA ARG A 232 0.78 19.36 18.45
C ARG A 232 0.66 19.94 17.05
N ASP A 233 -0.06 21.06 16.94
CA ASP A 233 -0.22 21.80 15.68
C ASP A 233 1.12 22.33 15.14
N ASP A 234 2.08 22.57 16.03
CA ASP A 234 3.44 22.97 15.68
C ASP A 234 4.17 21.92 14.84
N LEU A 235 4.00 20.64 15.17
CA LEU A 235 4.60 19.53 14.42
C LEU A 235 3.94 19.29 13.06
N ILE A 236 2.74 19.83 12.83
CA ILE A 236 2.08 19.70 11.53
C ILE A 236 2.87 20.48 10.47
N GLU A 237 3.40 21.65 10.82
CA GLU A 237 4.22 22.45 9.90
C GLU A 237 5.59 21.79 9.64
N GLU A 238 6.18 21.17 10.64
CA GLU A 238 7.38 20.34 10.46
C GLU A 238 7.11 19.18 9.50
N ILE A 239 6.02 18.42 9.71
CA ILE A 239 5.68 17.31 8.83
C ILE A 239 5.41 17.79 7.39
N LYS A 240 4.79 18.97 7.24
CA LYS A 240 4.58 19.58 5.92
C LYS A 240 5.87 19.91 5.20
N SER A 241 6.95 20.17 5.92
CA SER A 241 8.24 20.53 5.34
C SER A 241 9.05 19.36 4.79
N TYR A 242 8.75 18.12 5.19
CA TYR A 242 9.45 16.95 4.63
C TYR A 242 9.24 16.85 3.13
N GLU A 243 10.33 16.56 2.43
CA GLU A 243 10.32 16.34 1.00
C GLU A 243 10.10 14.87 0.69
N MET A 244 9.30 14.60 -0.33
CA MET A 244 9.19 13.25 -0.87
C MET A 244 10.54 12.78 -1.40
N PRO A 245 11.01 11.55 -1.09
CA PRO A 245 12.26 11.05 -1.61
C PRO A 245 12.21 11.01 -3.14
N GLN A 246 13.06 11.82 -3.78
CA GLN A 246 13.16 11.86 -5.23
C GLN A 246 13.99 10.69 -5.73
N TYR A 247 13.32 9.56 -5.99
CA TYR A 247 13.92 8.45 -6.72
C TYR A 247 13.89 8.74 -8.23
N SER A 248 14.78 9.60 -8.70
CA SER A 248 15.16 9.58 -10.11
C SER A 248 16.66 9.72 -10.26
N ASP A 249 17.33 8.61 -10.53
CA ASP A 249 18.62 8.62 -11.24
C ASP A 249 18.30 9.14 -12.65
N THR A 250 18.31 10.47 -12.82
CA THR A 250 17.99 11.13 -14.09
C THR A 250 18.95 10.75 -15.20
N ASP A 251 20.09 10.14 -14.87
CA ASP A 251 21.18 9.90 -15.79
C ASP A 251 21.02 8.57 -16.54
N LYS A 252 20.09 7.70 -16.13
CA LYS A 252 19.80 6.43 -16.81
C LYS A 252 18.35 6.32 -17.27
N PHE A 253 18.15 5.75 -18.45
CA PHE A 253 16.83 5.38 -18.92
C PHE A 253 16.41 4.03 -18.32
N ILE A 254 15.11 3.90 -18.06
CA ILE A 254 14.47 2.65 -17.63
C ILE A 254 13.52 2.14 -18.71
N ILE A 255 13.07 0.87 -18.62
CA ILE A 255 12.15 0.31 -19.62
C ILE A 255 10.86 1.13 -19.72
N ASN A 256 10.42 1.76 -18.63
CA ASN A 256 9.23 2.62 -18.64
C ASN A 256 9.39 3.87 -19.52
N ASP A 257 10.62 4.35 -19.72
CA ASP A 257 10.89 5.47 -20.61
C ASP A 257 10.68 5.08 -22.08
N LEU A 258 10.87 3.82 -22.44
CA LEU A 258 10.52 3.31 -23.77
C LEU A 258 9.00 3.24 -24.01
N VAL A 259 8.21 3.13 -22.94
CA VAL A 259 6.74 3.17 -23.01
C VAL A 259 6.25 4.61 -23.17
N PHE A 260 6.91 5.58 -22.51
CA PHE A 260 6.53 7.00 -22.55
C PHE A 260 7.71 7.91 -22.94
N PRO A 261 8.28 7.76 -24.14
CA PRO A 261 9.57 8.36 -24.46
C PRO A 261 9.52 9.90 -24.49
N ARG A 262 8.41 10.50 -24.95
CA ARG A 262 8.23 11.96 -24.90
C ARG A 262 8.29 12.49 -23.47
N LYS A 263 7.63 11.80 -22.53
CA LYS A 263 7.64 12.18 -21.12
C LYS A 263 9.06 12.06 -20.54
N ALA A 264 9.81 11.04 -20.92
CA ALA A 264 11.18 10.84 -20.46
C ALA A 264 12.12 11.99 -20.86
N ILE A 265 12.13 12.38 -22.14
CA ILE A 265 12.96 13.51 -22.61
C ILE A 265 12.54 14.83 -21.96
N LEU A 266 11.24 15.11 -21.89
CA LEU A 266 10.75 16.36 -21.30
C LEU A 266 11.07 16.44 -19.80
N LYS A 267 10.96 15.32 -19.07
CA LYS A 267 11.38 15.23 -17.67
C LYS A 267 12.88 15.49 -17.51
N ARG A 268 13.74 14.91 -18.36
CA ARG A 268 15.19 15.20 -18.35
C ARG A 268 15.48 16.68 -18.60
N LYS A 269 14.86 17.27 -19.62
CA LYS A 269 15.04 18.70 -19.95
C LYS A 269 14.57 19.60 -18.80
N SER A 270 13.41 19.30 -18.21
CA SER A 270 12.90 20.05 -17.06
C SER A 270 13.80 19.94 -15.84
N ASN A 271 14.30 18.74 -15.53
CA ASN A 271 15.23 18.53 -14.40
C ASN A 271 16.60 19.19 -14.63
N GLN A 272 17.05 19.36 -15.88
CA GLN A 272 18.25 20.13 -16.21
C GLN A 272 18.05 21.64 -16.08
N VAL A 273 16.80 22.13 -16.11
CA VAL A 273 16.43 23.56 -16.03
C VAL A 273 15.96 23.96 -14.64
N LYS A 274 15.35 23.05 -13.88
CA LYS A 274 14.86 23.27 -12.51
C LYS A 274 15.99 23.13 -11.48
N VAL A 275 16.77 24.19 -11.30
CA VAL A 275 17.63 24.35 -10.11
C VAL A 275 16.88 25.05 -8.96
N ASN A 276 15.74 25.72 -9.19
CA ASN A 276 15.04 26.47 -8.14
C ASN A 276 13.55 26.72 -8.47
N GLU A 277 12.63 25.77 -8.27
CA GLU A 277 11.23 26.09 -7.88
C GLU A 277 10.34 24.83 -7.65
N GLU A 278 9.67 24.88 -6.49
CA GLU A 278 8.70 23.96 -5.86
C GLU A 278 9.14 22.51 -5.62
N SER A 279 9.68 22.27 -4.42
CA SER A 279 9.87 20.93 -3.88
C SER A 279 8.52 20.21 -3.71
N ASP A 280 8.52 18.90 -4.00
CA ASP A 280 7.38 18.00 -3.83
C ASP A 280 7.15 17.72 -2.33
N TYR A 281 6.68 18.74 -1.60
CA TYR A 281 6.40 18.63 -0.17
C TYR A 281 5.40 17.51 0.10
N LEU A 282 5.68 16.73 1.15
CA LEU A 282 4.91 15.58 1.60
C LEU A 282 3.41 15.88 1.64
N PHE A 283 3.02 17.04 2.19
CA PHE A 283 1.62 17.40 2.41
C PHE A 283 0.79 17.52 1.13
N ASN A 284 1.40 18.02 0.05
CA ASN A 284 0.73 18.15 -1.25
C ASN A 284 0.56 16.78 -1.93
N ASN A 285 1.39 15.80 -1.53
CA ASN A 285 1.51 14.49 -2.14
C ASN A 285 0.98 13.34 -1.27
N ILE A 286 0.40 13.59 -0.09
CA ILE A 286 -0.08 12.52 0.81
C ILE A 286 -1.11 11.58 0.14
N TYR A 287 -1.96 12.12 -0.74
CA TYR A 287 -2.88 11.29 -1.53
C TYR A 287 -2.15 10.37 -2.53
N THR A 288 -1.05 10.86 -3.10
CA THR A 288 -0.17 10.07 -3.98
C THR A 288 0.51 8.96 -3.18
N LEU A 289 0.95 9.26 -1.95
CA LEU A 289 1.48 8.27 -1.01
C LEU A 289 0.49 7.16 -0.70
N GLU A 290 -0.77 7.48 -0.40
CA GLU A 290 -1.81 6.46 -0.13
C GLU A 290 -1.94 5.48 -1.31
N LYS A 291 -1.94 5.99 -2.55
CA LYS A 291 -2.01 5.15 -3.75
C LYS A 291 -0.75 4.32 -3.99
N GLN A 292 0.42 4.92 -3.79
CA GLN A 292 1.70 4.23 -3.94
C GLN A 292 1.83 3.13 -2.89
N GLY A 293 1.49 3.43 -1.64
CA GLY A 293 1.49 2.51 -0.51
C GLY A 293 0.54 1.34 -0.75
N PHE A 294 -0.71 1.62 -1.14
CA PHE A 294 -1.65 0.55 -1.48
C PHE A 294 -1.10 -0.40 -2.55
N ARG A 295 -0.46 0.15 -3.59
CA ARG A 295 0.15 -0.65 -4.66
C ARG A 295 1.34 -1.45 -4.16
N ALA A 296 2.20 -0.88 -3.32
CA ALA A 296 3.33 -1.56 -2.70
C ALA A 296 2.87 -2.74 -1.84
N ALA A 297 1.91 -2.51 -0.93
CA ALA A 297 1.34 -3.55 -0.08
C ALA A 297 0.67 -4.68 -0.88
N LEU A 298 0.03 -4.35 -2.02
CA LEU A 298 -0.54 -5.35 -2.90
C LEU A 298 0.54 -6.17 -3.65
N ASN A 299 1.61 -5.52 -4.10
CA ASN A 299 2.78 -6.20 -4.68
C ASN A 299 3.43 -7.15 -3.66
N ASP A 300 3.62 -6.70 -2.42
CA ASP A 300 4.20 -7.52 -1.36
C ASP A 300 3.32 -8.72 -1.03
N SER A 301 2.00 -8.54 -1.00
CA SER A 301 1.04 -9.64 -0.81
C SER A 301 1.18 -10.71 -1.90
N LEU A 302 1.46 -10.32 -3.14
CA LEU A 302 1.76 -11.26 -4.22
C LEU A 302 3.12 -11.94 -4.00
N LYS A 303 4.17 -11.16 -3.74
CA LYS A 303 5.54 -11.67 -3.52
C LYS A 303 5.61 -12.70 -2.40
N TYR A 304 4.97 -12.42 -1.25
CA TYR A 304 4.94 -13.35 -0.13
C TYR A 304 4.00 -14.53 -0.36
N GLY A 305 2.87 -14.30 -1.04
CA GLY A 305 1.91 -15.33 -1.39
C GLY A 305 2.48 -16.41 -2.33
N PHE A 306 3.45 -16.04 -3.14
CA PHE A 306 4.08 -16.88 -4.16
C PHE A 306 5.61 -16.86 -4.04
N LYS A 307 6.15 -16.93 -2.81
CA LYS A 307 7.60 -16.73 -2.55
C LYS A 307 8.53 -17.56 -3.45
N GLU A 308 8.18 -18.81 -3.73
CA GLU A 308 9.01 -19.70 -4.57
C GLU A 308 8.85 -19.43 -6.08
N ASP A 309 7.70 -18.88 -6.48
CA ASP A 309 7.33 -18.64 -7.88
C ASP A 309 7.50 -17.18 -8.31
N TYR A 310 7.70 -16.27 -7.34
CA TYR A 310 7.91 -14.84 -7.57
C TYR A 310 9.39 -14.49 -7.52
N LYS A 311 9.90 -13.89 -8.60
CA LYS A 311 11.31 -13.49 -8.71
C LYS A 311 11.38 -12.11 -9.36
N THR A 312 12.24 -11.25 -8.85
CA THR A 312 12.62 -10.02 -9.55
C THR A 312 13.99 -10.24 -10.15
N ILE A 313 14.10 -10.13 -11.47
CA ILE A 313 15.36 -10.32 -12.19
C ILE A 313 15.85 -9.02 -12.80
N GLU A 314 17.17 -8.82 -12.84
CA GLU A 314 17.77 -7.75 -13.62
C GLU A 314 17.77 -8.13 -15.10
N VAL A 315 17.38 -7.18 -15.95
CA VAL A 315 17.41 -7.31 -17.40
C VAL A 315 18.19 -6.16 -18.02
N ARG A 316 18.75 -6.43 -19.20
CA ARG A 316 19.54 -5.46 -19.95
C ARG A 316 19.00 -5.28 -21.36
N LEU A 317 18.84 -4.03 -21.76
CA LEU A 317 18.65 -3.63 -23.15
C LEU A 317 19.64 -2.50 -23.45
N GLU A 318 20.78 -2.87 -24.02
CA GLU A 318 21.88 -1.92 -24.30
C GLU A 318 22.30 -1.15 -23.03
N SER A 319 22.05 0.15 -22.95
CA SER A 319 22.36 0.99 -21.77
C SER A 319 21.33 0.84 -20.63
N ILE A 320 20.11 0.38 -20.92
CA ILE A 320 19.08 0.17 -19.90
C ILE A 320 19.45 -1.05 -19.07
N ILE A 321 19.55 -0.84 -17.76
CA ILE A 321 19.60 -1.86 -16.73
C ILE A 321 18.37 -1.64 -15.85
N ASP A 322 17.41 -2.56 -15.90
CA ASP A 322 16.13 -2.44 -15.19
C ASP A 322 15.74 -3.80 -14.57
N LYS A 323 14.66 -3.82 -13.80
CA LYS A 323 14.14 -5.03 -13.16
C LYS A 323 12.81 -5.45 -13.77
N VAL A 324 12.61 -6.76 -13.89
CA VAL A 324 11.36 -7.38 -14.32
C VAL A 324 10.91 -8.39 -13.27
N ASP A 325 9.65 -8.29 -12.89
CA ASP A 325 9.02 -9.23 -11.97
C ASP A 325 8.47 -10.43 -12.75
N LEU A 326 8.75 -11.62 -12.23
CA LEU A 326 8.28 -12.90 -12.75
C LEU A 326 7.36 -13.54 -11.74
N LEU A 327 6.26 -14.11 -12.21
CA LEU A 327 5.39 -14.98 -11.44
C LEU A 327 5.18 -16.27 -12.22
N PHE A 328 5.67 -17.39 -11.69
CA PHE A 328 5.80 -18.66 -12.41
C PHE A 328 6.65 -18.51 -13.68
N ASP A 329 7.82 -17.85 -13.54
CA ASP A 329 8.78 -17.55 -14.61
C ASP A 329 8.19 -16.79 -15.83
N ILE A 330 7.06 -16.09 -15.63
CA ILE A 330 6.39 -15.27 -16.65
C ILE A 330 6.49 -13.79 -16.27
N PRO A 331 6.97 -12.90 -17.17
CA PRO A 331 6.94 -11.44 -16.98
C PRO A 331 5.56 -10.96 -16.55
N THR A 332 5.49 -10.36 -15.37
CA THR A 332 4.23 -10.02 -14.71
C THR A 332 4.22 -8.57 -14.30
N ILE A 333 3.17 -7.84 -14.71
CA ILE A 333 2.91 -6.50 -14.23
C ILE A 333 1.59 -6.45 -13.45
N LEU A 334 1.64 -5.86 -12.25
CA LEU A 334 0.47 -5.48 -11.48
C LEU A 334 0.10 -4.02 -11.76
N ARG A 335 -1.19 -3.75 -12.01
CA ARG A 335 -1.71 -2.39 -12.21
C ARG A 335 -3.02 -2.20 -11.47
N THR A 336 -3.19 -1.04 -10.86
CA THR A 336 -4.43 -0.57 -10.24
C THR A 336 -5.11 0.43 -11.17
N ASN A 337 -6.44 0.43 -11.20
CA ASN A 337 -7.21 1.39 -11.97
C ASN A 337 -8.52 1.74 -11.26
N SER A 338 -9.05 2.93 -11.56
CA SER A 338 -10.22 3.49 -10.89
C SER A 338 -11.50 3.52 -11.71
N ASN A 339 -11.63 2.58 -12.66
CA ASN A 339 -12.86 2.38 -13.41
C ASN A 339 -13.93 1.75 -12.52
N SER A 340 -15.17 2.19 -12.68
CA SER A 340 -16.34 1.64 -11.98
C SER A 340 -16.85 0.33 -12.60
N SER A 341 -16.31 -0.09 -13.72
CA SER A 341 -16.64 -1.33 -14.41
C SER A 341 -15.40 -2.02 -14.98
N MET A 342 -15.48 -3.35 -15.11
CA MET A 342 -14.43 -4.12 -15.77
C MET A 342 -14.40 -3.78 -17.26
N ILE A 343 -13.20 -3.68 -17.80
CA ILE A 343 -13.01 -3.48 -19.23
C ILE A 343 -13.09 -4.84 -19.91
N ASP A 344 -13.85 -4.91 -21.01
CA ASP A 344 -13.92 -6.10 -21.86
C ASP A 344 -12.51 -6.52 -22.28
N ARG A 345 -12.21 -7.82 -22.13
CA ARG A 345 -10.94 -8.43 -22.49
C ARG A 345 -10.45 -8.02 -23.88
N ASN A 346 -11.35 -7.98 -24.86
CA ASN A 346 -11.01 -7.66 -26.25
C ASN A 346 -10.67 -6.18 -26.47
N LYS A 347 -11.02 -5.32 -25.50
CA LYS A 347 -10.75 -3.87 -25.53
C LYS A 347 -9.58 -3.47 -24.62
N LEU A 348 -8.99 -4.41 -23.89
CA LEU A 348 -7.93 -4.10 -22.92
C LEU A 348 -6.72 -3.43 -23.56
N ALA A 349 -6.26 -3.93 -24.71
CA ALA A 349 -5.10 -3.37 -25.41
C ALA A 349 -5.38 -1.97 -25.97
N GLU A 350 -6.62 -1.68 -26.35
CA GLU A 350 -7.05 -0.35 -26.79
C GLU A 350 -7.18 0.61 -25.60
N PHE A 351 -7.72 0.13 -24.48
CA PHE A 351 -8.02 0.95 -23.31
C PHE A 351 -6.79 1.22 -22.44
N PHE A 352 -5.93 0.21 -22.26
CA PHE A 352 -4.70 0.28 -21.46
C PHE A 352 -3.44 -0.05 -22.26
N PRO A 353 -3.20 0.63 -23.40
CA PRO A 353 -2.18 0.19 -24.34
C PRO A 353 -0.76 0.16 -23.74
N HIS A 354 -0.46 1.13 -22.88
CA HIS A 354 0.81 1.23 -22.15
C HIS A 354 1.12 0.02 -21.25
N TYR A 355 0.11 -0.71 -20.76
CA TYR A 355 0.35 -1.96 -20.03
C TYR A 355 0.86 -3.06 -20.97
N PHE A 356 0.29 -3.13 -22.18
CA PHE A 356 0.68 -4.09 -23.21
C PHE A 356 2.03 -3.73 -23.84
N ASP A 357 2.31 -2.44 -24.03
CA ASP A 357 3.62 -1.96 -24.47
C ASP A 357 4.71 -2.34 -23.47
N ARG A 358 4.49 -2.11 -22.16
CA ARG A 358 5.43 -2.52 -21.11
C ARG A 358 5.67 -4.03 -21.13
N LEU A 359 4.59 -4.83 -21.13
CA LEU A 359 4.72 -6.30 -21.14
C LEU A 359 5.41 -6.82 -22.40
N ALA A 360 5.10 -6.26 -23.57
CA ALA A 360 5.71 -6.66 -24.83
C ALA A 360 7.23 -6.48 -24.78
N ILE A 361 7.70 -5.33 -24.26
CA ILE A 361 9.13 -5.02 -24.13
C ILE A 361 9.80 -5.99 -23.15
N GLU A 362 9.23 -6.17 -21.95
CA GLU A 362 9.77 -7.11 -20.95
C GLU A 362 9.86 -8.55 -21.51
N CYS A 363 8.78 -9.02 -22.13
CA CYS A 363 8.71 -10.33 -22.81
C CYS A 363 9.79 -10.47 -23.88
N ALA A 364 9.98 -9.45 -24.71
CA ALA A 364 10.93 -9.48 -25.81
C ALA A 364 12.39 -9.49 -25.32
N ILE A 365 12.72 -8.67 -24.32
CA ILE A 365 14.05 -8.63 -23.68
C ILE A 365 14.38 -10.00 -23.07
N MET A 366 13.42 -10.59 -22.37
CA MET A 366 13.60 -11.87 -21.69
C MET A 366 13.52 -13.10 -22.59
N ASN A 367 13.19 -12.92 -23.87
CA ASN A 367 12.92 -14.02 -24.80
C ASN A 367 11.80 -14.96 -24.31
N ILE A 368 10.75 -14.38 -23.72
CA ILE A 368 9.57 -15.09 -23.26
C ILE A 368 8.36 -14.59 -24.04
N GLN A 369 7.62 -15.49 -24.67
CA GLN A 369 6.49 -15.10 -25.54
C GLN A 369 5.27 -14.61 -24.74
N LYS A 370 5.12 -15.11 -23.52
CA LYS A 370 3.96 -14.92 -22.67
C LYS A 370 4.26 -13.86 -21.60
N GLY A 371 3.40 -12.86 -21.50
CA GLY A 371 3.36 -11.90 -20.39
C GLY A 371 2.10 -12.07 -19.56
N ARG A 372 2.08 -11.47 -18.37
CA ARG A 372 0.95 -11.52 -17.46
C ARG A 372 0.58 -10.14 -16.95
N LEU A 373 -0.69 -9.79 -17.12
CA LEU A 373 -1.28 -8.56 -16.60
C LEU A 373 -2.21 -8.90 -15.44
N ILE A 374 -1.88 -8.42 -14.24
CA ILE A 374 -2.78 -8.44 -13.09
C ILE A 374 -3.41 -7.05 -12.97
N LEU A 375 -4.73 -6.96 -13.16
CA LEU A 375 -5.50 -5.74 -13.00
C LEU A 375 -6.31 -5.76 -11.71
N TYR A 376 -6.15 -4.69 -10.94
CA TYR A 376 -6.97 -4.40 -9.77
C TYR A 376 -7.87 -3.19 -10.02
N TYR A 377 -9.18 -3.36 -9.81
CA TYR A 377 -10.20 -2.32 -9.97
C TYR A 377 -10.62 -1.78 -8.59
N ASP A 378 -10.15 -0.60 -8.22
CA ASP A 378 -10.33 -0.06 -6.87
C ASP A 378 -11.79 0.32 -6.53
N LYS A 379 -12.60 0.72 -7.53
CA LYS A 379 -14.01 1.11 -7.38
C LYS A 379 -15.02 -0.03 -7.50
N ILE A 380 -14.61 -1.20 -7.99
CA ILE A 380 -15.52 -2.35 -8.11
C ILE A 380 -15.68 -3.00 -6.73
N PRO A 381 -16.90 -3.32 -6.28
CA PRO A 381 -17.10 -4.04 -5.03
C PRO A 381 -16.79 -5.53 -5.21
N ASN A 382 -16.18 -6.14 -4.19
CA ASN A 382 -15.92 -7.59 -4.09
C ASN A 382 -14.97 -8.17 -5.16
N ASP A 383 -15.41 -8.32 -6.41
CA ASP A 383 -14.61 -8.96 -7.46
C ASP A 383 -13.65 -7.95 -8.13
N LYS A 384 -12.57 -7.60 -7.43
CA LYS A 384 -11.67 -6.51 -7.82
C LYS A 384 -10.52 -6.94 -8.74
N PHE A 385 -10.30 -8.23 -8.94
CA PHE A 385 -9.13 -8.73 -9.67
C PHE A 385 -9.50 -9.32 -11.03
N MET A 386 -8.66 -9.03 -12.02
CA MET A 386 -8.58 -9.80 -13.25
C MET A 386 -7.13 -10.14 -13.55
N VAL A 387 -6.90 -11.36 -14.02
CA VAL A 387 -5.57 -11.83 -14.43
C VAL A 387 -5.67 -12.25 -15.88
N TYR A 388 -4.80 -11.68 -16.71
CA TYR A 388 -4.73 -11.98 -18.12
C TYR A 388 -3.34 -12.47 -18.48
N ASP A 389 -3.28 -13.62 -19.12
CA ASP A 389 -2.09 -14.09 -19.81
C ASP A 389 -2.14 -13.53 -21.25
N VAL A 390 -1.08 -12.86 -21.67
CA VAL A 390 -0.98 -12.21 -22.98
C VAL A 390 0.11 -12.89 -23.78
N ILE A 391 -0.22 -13.35 -24.98
CA ILE A 391 0.75 -14.00 -25.87
C ILE A 391 1.16 -12.99 -26.93
N PHE A 392 2.46 -12.68 -27.00
CA PHE A 392 3.02 -11.82 -28.03
C PHE A 392 3.57 -12.65 -29.20
N HIS A 393 3.79 -12.02 -30.35
CA HIS A 393 4.54 -12.60 -31.47
C HIS A 393 5.54 -11.57 -32.00
N SER A 394 6.37 -11.98 -32.98
CA SER A 394 7.32 -11.08 -33.65
C SER A 394 8.29 -10.38 -32.69
N ARG A 395 8.91 -11.16 -31.79
CA ARG A 395 9.89 -10.68 -30.80
C ARG A 395 10.91 -9.70 -31.39
N ASP A 396 11.51 -10.05 -32.52
CA ASP A 396 12.58 -9.24 -33.11
C ASP A 396 12.10 -7.85 -33.53
N ASN A 397 10.83 -7.73 -33.97
CA ASN A 397 10.23 -6.43 -34.29
C ASN A 397 9.96 -5.59 -33.03
N ILE A 398 9.60 -6.23 -31.91
CA ILE A 398 9.42 -5.53 -30.62
C ILE A 398 10.77 -5.03 -30.11
N LEU A 399 11.81 -5.87 -30.15
CA LEU A 399 13.17 -5.47 -29.77
C LEU A 399 13.70 -4.34 -30.66
N LYS A 400 13.50 -4.44 -31.98
CA LYS A 400 13.92 -3.39 -32.93
C LYS A 400 13.26 -2.04 -32.60
N GLU A 401 11.96 -2.04 -32.33
CA GLU A 401 11.25 -0.82 -31.92
C GLU A 401 11.75 -0.29 -30.57
N SER A 402 12.04 -1.18 -29.61
CA SER A 402 12.53 -0.80 -28.29
C SER A 402 13.91 -0.15 -28.36
N LYS A 403 14.82 -0.72 -29.15
CA LYS A 403 16.14 -0.15 -29.45
C LYS A 403 16.03 1.18 -30.18
N HIS A 404 15.18 1.26 -31.19
CA HIS A 404 14.95 2.53 -31.91
C HIS A 404 14.48 3.65 -30.97
N ARG A 405 13.57 3.36 -30.04
CA ARG A 405 13.15 4.34 -29.02
C ARG A 405 14.30 4.71 -28.08
N LEU A 406 15.11 3.74 -27.66
CA LEU A 406 16.28 4.00 -26.83
C LEU A 406 17.29 4.89 -27.56
N ASP A 407 17.59 4.61 -28.82
CA ASP A 407 18.48 5.43 -29.65
C ASP A 407 17.98 6.89 -29.72
N LEU A 408 16.68 7.10 -29.93
CA LEU A 408 16.10 8.44 -29.95
C LEU A 408 16.22 9.14 -28.59
N LEU A 409 16.04 8.40 -27.50
CA LEU A 409 16.16 8.90 -26.13
C LEU A 409 17.62 9.30 -25.82
N GLU A 410 18.59 8.45 -26.13
CA GLU A 410 20.03 8.69 -25.90
C GLU A 410 20.57 9.85 -26.72
N ASN A 411 20.08 10.02 -27.95
CA ASN A 411 20.47 11.12 -28.82
C ASN A 411 19.68 12.42 -28.55
N ASN A 412 18.91 12.49 -27.46
CA ASN A 412 18.11 13.65 -27.08
C ASN A 412 17.21 14.17 -28.22
N ALA A 413 16.58 13.25 -28.96
CA ALA A 413 15.73 13.58 -30.10
C ALA A 413 14.68 14.65 -29.75
N VAL A 414 14.25 15.40 -30.77
CA VAL A 414 13.13 16.33 -30.58
C VAL A 414 11.89 15.49 -30.23
N HIS A 415 11.11 15.92 -29.24
CA HIS A 415 9.99 15.13 -28.74
C HIS A 415 8.96 14.79 -29.84
N GLY A 416 8.90 15.58 -30.92
CA GLY A 416 8.07 15.30 -32.11
C GLY A 416 8.41 13.99 -32.82
N ASP A 417 9.69 13.59 -32.80
CA ASP A 417 10.19 12.37 -33.45
C ASP A 417 9.91 11.11 -32.62
N LEU A 418 9.53 11.29 -31.36
CA LEU A 418 9.18 10.21 -30.45
C LEU A 418 7.70 9.82 -30.56
N PRO A 419 7.34 8.55 -30.32
CA PRO A 419 5.94 8.12 -30.24
C PRO A 419 5.11 8.94 -29.25
N LYS A 420 3.89 9.30 -29.64
CA LYS A 420 2.93 10.00 -28.76
C LYS A 420 2.53 9.13 -27.57
N CYS A 421 2.35 9.76 -26.41
CA CYS A 421 1.74 9.13 -25.25
C CYS A 421 0.24 8.82 -25.51
N PRO A 422 -0.37 7.88 -24.76
CA PRO A 422 -1.81 7.62 -24.87
C PRO A 422 -2.67 8.89 -24.64
N PRO A 423 -3.75 9.12 -25.43
CA PRO A 423 -4.52 10.36 -25.36
C PRO A 423 -5.11 10.70 -23.98
N TRP A 424 -5.47 9.69 -23.18
CA TRP A 424 -5.98 9.91 -21.83
C TRP A 424 -4.93 10.56 -20.90
N MET A 425 -3.64 10.30 -21.16
CA MET A 425 -2.54 10.81 -20.34
C MET A 425 -2.36 12.31 -20.52
N PHE A 426 -2.71 12.85 -21.71
CA PHE A 426 -2.56 14.26 -22.04
C PHE A 426 -3.22 15.18 -21.00
N LYS A 427 -4.42 14.81 -20.51
CA LYS A 427 -5.18 15.58 -19.51
C LYS A 427 -4.54 15.64 -18.12
N PHE A 428 -3.57 14.79 -17.85
CA PHE A 428 -2.96 14.60 -16.53
C PHE A 428 -1.43 14.63 -16.62
N CYS A 429 -0.87 15.14 -17.72
CA CYS A 429 0.57 15.18 -17.95
C CYS A 429 1.10 16.58 -17.64
N ASP A 430 2.12 16.67 -16.79
CA ASP A 430 2.74 17.95 -16.41
C ASP A 430 3.35 18.69 -17.61
N PHE A 431 3.62 17.97 -18.70
CA PHE A 431 4.18 18.49 -19.95
C PHE A 431 3.12 18.73 -21.05
N GLN A 432 1.84 18.87 -20.68
CA GLN A 432 0.74 19.03 -21.63
C GLN A 432 0.97 20.21 -22.60
N SER A 433 1.43 21.35 -22.09
CA SER A 433 1.72 22.57 -22.84
C SER A 433 2.86 22.43 -23.84
N GLU A 434 3.76 21.47 -23.64
CA GLU A 434 5.02 21.33 -24.40
C GLU A 434 5.06 20.09 -25.31
N CYS A 435 4.31 19.02 -24.99
CA CYS A 435 4.43 17.72 -25.67
C CYS A 435 3.84 17.67 -27.11
N ALA A 436 2.90 18.57 -27.45
CA ALA A 436 2.07 18.48 -28.67
C ALA A 436 1.49 17.06 -28.88
N CYS A 437 1.01 16.48 -27.78
CA CYS A 437 0.51 15.12 -27.69
C CYS A 437 -0.97 14.99 -28.16
N GLU A 438 -1.67 16.10 -28.46
CA GLU A 438 -3.06 16.15 -28.96
C GLU A 438 -3.26 15.48 -30.33
#